data_AF-A0A349ZY99-F1
#
_entry.id   AF-A0A349ZY99-F1
#
_cell.length_a   1.000
_cell.length_b   1.000
_cell.length_c   1.000
_cell.angle_alpha   90.00
_cell.angle_beta   90.00
_cell.angle_gamma   90.00
#
_symmetry.space_group_name_H-M   'P 1'
#
loop_
_entity.id
_entity.type
_entity.pdbx_description
1 polymer ?
#
loop_
_entity_poly.entity_id
_entity_poly.type
_entity_poly.pdbx_seq_one_letter_code
_entity_poly.pdbx_strand_id
1 'polypeptide(L)' 'YIKFSYLFRDAGNYKTFGFVVLSNPGGKSPEEIDGDLHRFLIDGAYFYPEKVQLPVLDESEKRMCYEYERVKVVSTGSK' A
#
# COMPACT_ATOMS: atom_id res chain seq x y z
N TYR A 1 9.34 -11.68 -0.24
CA TYR A 1 8.05 -11.02 0.03
C TYR A 1 8.19 -9.54 -0.24
N ILE A 2 7.09 -8.80 -0.29
CA ILE A 2 7.09 -7.34 -0.37
C ILE A 2 6.29 -6.76 0.79
N LYS A 3 6.76 -5.64 1.33
CA LYS A 3 6.02 -4.82 2.28
C LYS A 3 5.50 -3.59 1.54
N PHE A 4 4.19 -3.48 1.39
CA PHE A 4 3.52 -2.31 0.84
C PHE A 4 3.03 -1.43 1.99
N SER A 5 3.52 -0.20 2.06
CA SER A 5 3.21 0.78 3.10
C SER A 5 2.39 1.92 2.54
N TYR A 6 1.38 2.32 3.30
CA TYR A 6 0.36 3.28 2.91
C TYR A 6 -0.18 3.99 4.15
N LEU A 7 -0.90 5.09 3.95
CA LEU A 7 -1.50 5.85 5.04
C LEU A 7 -2.87 6.41 4.65
N PHE A 8 -3.70 6.63 5.66
CA PHE A 8 -4.93 7.41 5.55
C PHE A 8 -4.72 8.80 6.14
N ARG A 9 -5.36 9.82 5.54
CA ARG A 9 -5.47 11.17 6.10
C ARG A 9 -6.92 11.52 6.33
N ASP A 10 -7.24 11.89 7.56
CA ASP A 10 -8.55 12.45 7.87
C ASP A 10 -8.66 13.93 7.46
N ALA A 11 -9.83 14.52 7.65
CA ALA A 11 -10.08 15.94 7.38
C ALA A 11 -9.24 16.90 8.24
N GLY A 12 -8.71 16.42 9.38
CA GLY A 12 -7.78 17.13 10.26
C GLY A 12 -6.31 16.96 9.87
N ASN A 13 -6.00 16.26 8.77
CA ASN A 13 -4.66 15.91 8.32
C ASN A 13 -3.89 15.01 9.30
N TYR A 14 -4.58 14.29 10.19
CA TYR A 14 -3.97 13.22 10.98
C TYR A 14 -3.65 12.02 10.10
N LYS A 15 -2.48 11.41 10.32
CA LYS A 15 -1.99 10.28 9.53
C LYS A 15 -2.14 8.97 10.29
N THR A 16 -2.85 8.03 9.70
CA THR A 16 -2.91 6.64 10.17
C THR A 16 -2.09 5.77 9.24
N PHE A 17 -1.00 5.18 9.73
CA PHE A 17 -0.07 4.38 8.93
C PHE A 17 -0.42 2.90 8.95
N GLY A 18 -0.27 2.24 7.80
CA GLY A 18 -0.53 0.82 7.63
C GLY A 18 0.48 0.14 6.72
N PHE A 19 0.50 -1.19 6.76
CA PHE A 19 1.22 -1.98 5.78
C PHE A 19 0.60 -3.36 5.61
N VAL A 20 0.87 -3.96 4.46
CA VAL A 20 0.65 -5.39 4.21
C VAL A 20 1.93 -6.06 3.75
N VAL A 21 2.07 -7.35 4.04
CA VAL A 21 3.12 -8.19 3.47
C VAL A 21 2.50 -9.11 2.44
N LEU A 22 2.93 -8.99 1.19
CA LEU A 22 2.43 -9.77 0.07
C LEU A 22 3.52 -10.71 -0.46
N SER A 23 3.09 -11.86 -0.99
CA SER A 23 3.97 -12.78 -1.69
C SER A 23 4.55 -12.11 -2.94
N ASN A 24 5.84 -12.33 -3.20
CA ASN A 24 6.50 -11.90 -4.43
C ASN A 24 7.08 -13.12 -5.15
N PRO A 25 6.21 -13.99 -5.72
CA PRO A 25 6.62 -15.27 -6.29
C PRO A 25 7.52 -15.09 -7.53
N GLY A 26 7.35 -14.00 -8.27
CA GLY A 26 8.18 -13.67 -9.43
C GLY A 26 9.53 -13.05 -9.09
N GLY A 27 9.83 -12.81 -7.81
CA GLY A 27 11.10 -12.21 -7.39
C GLY A 27 11.34 -10.80 -7.96
N LYS A 28 10.26 -10.06 -8.27
CA LYS A 28 10.35 -8.71 -8.84
C LYS A 28 11.17 -7.78 -7.96
N SER A 29 11.97 -6.93 -8.58
CA SER A 29 12.70 -5.87 -7.87
C SER A 29 11.74 -4.84 -7.28
N PRO A 30 12.17 -4.07 -6.27
CA PRO A 30 11.38 -2.95 -5.75
C PRO A 30 10.92 -1.99 -6.86
N GLU A 31 11.77 -1.70 -7.84
CA GLU A 31 11.49 -0.77 -8.95
C GLU A 31 10.42 -1.32 -9.90
N GLU A 32 10.47 -2.62 -10.23
CA GLU A 32 9.45 -3.28 -11.04
C GLU A 32 8.08 -3.24 -10.34
N ILE A 33 8.07 -3.50 -9.03
CA ILE A 33 6.85 -3.49 -8.24
C ILE A 33 6.31 -2.06 -8.12
N ASP A 34 7.17 -1.08 -7.86
CA ASP A 34 6.80 0.33 -7.76
C ASP A 34 6.19 0.84 -9.08
N GLY A 35 6.80 0.49 -10.22
CA GLY A 35 6.28 0.83 -11.55
C GLY A 35 4.93 0.17 -11.85
N ASP A 36 4.73 -1.07 -11.42
CA ASP A 36 3.43 -1.75 -11.56
C ASP A 36 2.36 -1.12 -10.66
N LEU A 37 2.71 -0.76 -9.41
CA LEU A 37 1.80 -0.13 -8.44
C LEU A 37 1.35 1.25 -8.90
N HIS A 38 2.26 2.06 -9.47
CA HIS A 38 1.93 3.41 -9.96
C HIS A 38 0.82 3.43 -11.00
N ARG A 39 0.61 2.35 -11.76
CA ARG A 39 -0.51 2.25 -12.72
C ARG A 39 -1.87 2.17 -12.05
N PHE A 40 -1.93 1.81 -10.78
CA PHE A 40 -3.16 1.75 -9.98
C PHE A 40 -3.34 2.98 -9.10
N LEU A 41 -2.36 3.89 -9.07
CA LEU A 41 -2.43 5.12 -8.29
C LEU A 41 -3.14 6.23 -9.07
N ILE A 42 -4.06 6.89 -8.39
CA ILE A 42 -4.67 8.16 -8.76
C ILE A 42 -3.63 9.25 -8.49
N ASP A 43 -3.34 10.04 -9.51
CA ASP A 43 -2.34 11.11 -9.49
C ASP A 43 -0.95 10.65 -9.01
N GLY A 44 -0.63 9.36 -9.18
CA GLY A 44 0.65 8.78 -8.76
C GLY A 44 0.85 8.67 -7.25
N ALA A 45 -0.16 8.96 -6.43
CA ALA A 45 -0.02 8.99 -4.97
C ALA A 45 -1.15 8.33 -4.19
N TYR A 46 -2.34 8.17 -4.78
CA TYR A 46 -3.53 7.75 -4.03
C TYR A 46 -4.15 6.47 -4.59
N PHE A 47 -4.83 5.67 -3.77
CA PHE A 47 -5.58 4.51 -4.23
C PHE A 47 -6.77 4.22 -3.33
N TYR A 48 -7.75 3.46 -3.83
CA TYR A 48 -8.86 2.95 -3.02
C TYR A 48 -8.51 1.55 -2.53
N PRO A 49 -8.40 1.29 -1.21
CA PRO A 49 -8.03 -0.03 -0.68
C PRO A 49 -8.92 -1.17 -1.22
N GLU A 50 -10.22 -0.91 -1.35
CA GLU A 50 -11.20 -1.85 -1.91
C GLU A 50 -10.90 -2.26 -3.36
N LYS A 51 -10.35 -1.35 -4.19
CA LYS A 51 -10.03 -1.64 -5.60
C LYS A 51 -8.76 -2.48 -5.75
N VAL A 52 -7.86 -2.44 -4.78
CA VAL A 52 -6.60 -3.18 -4.77
C VAL A 52 -6.58 -4.31 -3.73
N GLN A 53 -7.75 -4.62 -3.14
CA GLN A 53 -7.94 -5.68 -2.14
C GLN A 53 -6.99 -5.53 -0.93
N LEU A 54 -6.73 -4.29 -0.52
CA LEU A 54 -5.95 -3.98 0.67
C LEU A 54 -6.87 -3.69 1.86
N PRO A 55 -6.41 -4.00 3.09
CA PRO A 55 -7.14 -3.66 4.30
C PRO A 55 -7.39 -2.15 4.41
N VAL A 56 -8.56 -1.82 4.95
CA VAL A 56 -8.88 -0.47 5.38
C VAL A 56 -8.27 -0.27 6.77
N LEU A 57 -7.67 0.89 7.03
CA LEU A 57 -7.11 1.20 8.36
C LEU A 57 -8.16 1.79 9.31
N ASP A 58 -9.22 2.39 8.76
CA ASP A 58 -10.38 2.90 9.49
C ASP A 58 -11.68 2.54 8.76
N GLU A 59 -12.50 1.68 9.37
CA GLU A 59 -13.78 1.20 8.82
C GLU A 59 -14.78 2.34 8.55
N SER A 60 -14.70 3.44 9.30
CA SER A 60 -15.56 4.60 9.07
C SER A 60 -15.24 5.32 7.75
N GLU A 61 -14.05 5.07 7.20
CA GLU A 61 -13.48 5.74 6.03
C GLU A 61 -13.26 4.80 4.84
N LYS A 62 -13.98 3.68 4.80
CA LYS A 62 -13.85 2.62 3.77
C LYS A 62 -14.03 3.08 2.31
N ARG A 63 -14.60 4.27 2.08
CA ARG A 63 -14.83 4.87 0.76
C ARG A 63 -13.77 5.91 0.38
N MET A 64 -12.81 6.18 1.26
CA MET A 64 -11.78 7.18 1.03
C MET A 64 -10.55 6.59 0.36
N CYS A 65 -9.79 7.46 -0.31
CA CYS A 65 -8.50 7.09 -0.86
C CYS A 65 -7.40 7.13 0.22
N TYR A 66 -6.43 6.25 0.06
CA TYR A 66 -5.25 6.14 0.90
C TYR A 66 -4.04 6.60 0.09
N GLU A 67 -3.07 7.19 0.76
CA GLU A 67 -1.82 7.66 0.18
C GLU A 67 -0.80 6.51 0.19
N TYR A 68 -0.23 6.23 -0.98
CA TYR A 68 0.91 5.34 -1.15
C TYR A 68 2.14 5.96 -0.49
N GLU A 69 2.85 5.18 0.32
CA GLU A 69 4.09 5.63 0.98
C GLU A 69 5.32 5.04 0.28
N ARG A 70 5.38 3.70 0.20
CA ARG A 70 6.49 2.96 -0.43
C ARG A 70 6.22 1.46 -0.50
N VAL A 71 7.00 0.79 -1.35
CA VAL A 71 7.16 -0.66 -1.35
C VAL A 71 8.62 -1.05 -1.06
N LYS A 72 8.81 -2.16 -0.35
CA LYS A 72 10.13 -2.75 -0.09
C LYS A 72 10.11 -4.26 -0.27
N VAL A 73 11.13 -4.82 -0.89
CA VAL A 73 11.35 -6.28 -0.83
C VAL A 73 11.82 -6.62 0.59
N VAL A 74 11.21 -7.64 1.18
CA VAL A 74 11.52 -8.14 2.52
C VAL A 74 11.70 -9.66 2.49
N SER A 75 12.68 -10.16 3.24
CA SER A 75 12.75 -11.57 3.59
C SER A 75 11.72 -11.84 4.71
N THR A 76 10.94 -12.92 4.59
CA THR A 76 10.29 -13.47 5.78
C THR A 76 11.40 -14.08 6.60
N GLY A 77 11.80 -13.42 7.69
CA GLY A 77 12.65 -14.07 8.67
C GLY A 77 11.96 -15.35 9.12
N SER A 78 12.62 -16.49 8.96
CA SER A 78 12.25 -17.72 9.66
C SER A 78 12.18 -17.37 11.15
N LYS A 79 10.99 -17.45 11.73
CA LYS A 79 10.87 -17.58 13.19
C LYS A 79 11.23 -19.01 13.57
#